data_AF-A0A392S6R6-F1
#
_entry.id   AF-A0A392S6R6-F1
#
_cell.length_a   1.000
_cell.length_b   1.000
_cell.length_c   1.000
_cell.angle_alpha   90.00
_cell.angle_beta   90.00
_cell.angle_gamma   90.00
#
_symmetry.space_group_name_H-M   'P 1'
#
loop_
_entity.id
_entity.type
_entity.pdbx_description
1 polymer ?
#
loop_
_entity_poly.entity_id
_entity_poly.type
_entity_poly.pdbx_seq_one_letter_code
_entity_poly.pdbx_strand_id
1 'polypeptide(L)'
;YNTVEAEDDQCVKFESGLRPDIKHHIGFSEIQNFATLVAKSRICDEDGNTKSNFYKAVKGKSQDRGKPYDNKGKGNAIGGKGKEMDSDDDRCFRCGMVGHHSLECRKGKD
;
A
#
# COMPACT_ATOMS: atom_id res chain seq x y z
N TYR A 1 -8.35 -24.45 -39.05
CA TYR A 1 -7.49 -24.53 -37.86
C TYR A 1 -6.79 -23.18 -37.69
N ASN A 2 -7.24 -22.36 -36.71
CA ASN A 2 -6.58 -21.19 -36.10
C ASN A 2 -7.65 -20.18 -35.61
N THR A 3 -8.33 -20.50 -34.52
CA THR A 3 -9.20 -19.55 -33.80
C THR A 3 -8.73 -19.32 -32.38
N VAL A 4 -8.16 -20.33 -31.73
CA VAL A 4 -7.71 -20.29 -30.33
C VAL A 4 -6.58 -19.26 -30.13
N GLU A 5 -5.52 -19.29 -30.94
CA GLU A 5 -4.40 -18.34 -30.84
C GLU A 5 -4.86 -16.87 -31.03
N ALA A 6 -5.82 -16.63 -31.91
CA ALA A 6 -6.37 -15.29 -32.13
C ALA A 6 -7.24 -14.80 -30.96
N GLU A 7 -7.90 -15.71 -30.25
CA GLU A 7 -8.67 -15.41 -29.04
C GLU A 7 -7.75 -15.15 -27.84
N ASP A 8 -6.64 -15.88 -27.71
CA ASP A 8 -5.62 -15.66 -26.68
C ASP A 8 -5.00 -14.25 -26.79
N ASP A 9 -4.60 -13.84 -27.99
CA ASP A 9 -4.13 -12.46 -28.26
C ASP A 9 -5.16 -11.40 -27.83
N GLN A 10 -6.45 -11.70 -27.99
CA GLN A 10 -7.54 -10.81 -27.62
C GLN A 10 -7.73 -10.75 -26.09
N CYS A 11 -7.62 -11.90 -25.42
CA CYS A 11 -7.64 -12.01 -23.97
C CYS A 11 -6.48 -11.23 -23.34
N VAL A 12 -5.26 -11.41 -23.84
CA VAL A 12 -4.05 -10.73 -23.33
C VAL A 12 -4.17 -9.20 -23.46
N LYS A 13 -4.69 -8.70 -24.58
CA LYS A 13 -4.93 -7.26 -24.78
C LYS A 13 -5.99 -6.70 -23.83
N PHE A 14 -7.02 -7.48 -23.51
CA PHE A 14 -8.05 -7.06 -22.56
C PHE A 14 -7.53 -7.07 -21.12
N GLU A 15 -6.84 -8.14 -20.72
CA GLU A 15 -6.27 -8.30 -19.38
C GLU A 15 -5.21 -7.25 -19.02
N SER A 16 -4.51 -6.71 -20.02
CA SER A 16 -3.55 -5.63 -19.81
C SER A 16 -4.22 -4.29 -19.46
N GLY A 17 -5.50 -4.11 -19.78
CA GLY A 17 -6.30 -2.93 -19.40
C GLY A 17 -7.11 -3.08 -18.12
N LEU A 18 -7.17 -4.28 -17.53
CA LEU A 18 -7.94 -4.53 -16.30
C LEU A 18 -7.24 -3.94 -15.07
N ARG A 19 -8.05 -3.49 -14.10
CA ARG A 19 -7.55 -3.06 -12.79
C ARG A 19 -6.87 -4.25 -12.07
N PRO A 20 -5.80 -4.02 -11.28
CA PRO A 20 -5.01 -5.10 -10.67
C PRO A 20 -5.81 -6.07 -9.81
N ASP A 21 -6.79 -5.58 -9.04
CA ASP A 21 -7.68 -6.39 -8.20
C ASP A 21 -8.58 -7.32 -9.00
N ILE A 22 -9.09 -6.84 -10.13
CA ILE A 22 -9.90 -7.64 -11.07
C ILE A 22 -9.01 -8.64 -11.80
N LYS A 23 -7.86 -8.17 -12.32
CA LYS A 23 -6.88 -8.99 -13.02
C LYS A 23 -6.39 -10.15 -12.17
N HIS A 24 -6.13 -9.93 -10.88
CA HIS A 24 -5.67 -10.98 -9.98
C HIS A 24 -6.73 -12.08 -9.82
N HIS A 25 -8.00 -11.71 -9.67
CA HIS A 25 -9.10 -12.67 -9.56
C HIS A 25 -9.33 -13.46 -10.87
N ILE A 26 -9.23 -12.77 -12.00
CA ILE A 26 -9.38 -13.35 -13.34
C ILE A 26 -8.21 -14.28 -13.68
N GLY A 27 -6.98 -13.88 -13.38
CA GLY A 27 -5.77 -14.66 -13.65
C GLY A 27 -5.74 -16.01 -12.93
N PHE A 28 -6.31 -16.10 -11.72
CA PHE A 28 -6.47 -17.39 -11.03
C PHE A 28 -7.49 -18.33 -11.68
N SER A 29 -8.36 -17.82 -12.54
CA SER A 29 -9.40 -18.60 -13.21
C SER A 29 -8.99 -19.16 -14.58
N GLU A 30 -7.75 -18.89 -15.03
CA GLU A 30 -7.14 -19.36 -16.29
C GLU A 30 -8.12 -19.43 -17.47
N ILE A 31 -8.65 -18.27 -17.89
CA ILE A 31 -9.73 -18.18 -18.88
C ILE A 31 -9.15 -18.05 -20.28
N GLN A 32 -9.46 -19.00 -21.17
CA GLN A 32 -9.00 -18.98 -22.57
C GLN A 32 -10.03 -18.44 -23.56
N ASN A 33 -11.29 -18.29 -23.15
CA ASN A 33 -12.36 -17.81 -24.03
C ASN A 33 -12.68 -16.33 -23.76
N PHE A 34 -12.60 -15.50 -24.81
CA PHE A 34 -12.78 -14.06 -24.68
C PHE A 34 -14.16 -13.65 -24.14
N ALA A 35 -15.24 -14.29 -24.60
CA ALA A 35 -16.59 -13.98 -24.12
C ALA A 35 -16.74 -14.28 -22.62
N THR A 36 -16.12 -15.37 -22.17
CA THR A 36 -16.10 -15.76 -20.75
C THR A 36 -15.23 -14.80 -19.92
N LEU A 37 -14.09 -14.37 -20.45
CA LEU A 37 -13.20 -13.40 -19.81
C LEU A 37 -13.92 -12.08 -19.52
N VAL A 38 -14.62 -11.55 -20.52
CA VAL A 38 -15.39 -10.30 -20.40
C VAL A 38 -16.51 -10.46 -19.37
N ALA A 39 -17.27 -11.57 -19.42
CA ALA A 39 -18.35 -11.82 -18.48
C ALA A 39 -17.85 -11.93 -17.03
N LYS A 40 -16.78 -12.69 -16.78
CA LYS A 40 -16.20 -12.79 -15.43
C LYS A 40 -15.63 -11.46 -14.96
N SER A 41 -14.93 -10.72 -15.83
CA SER A 41 -14.34 -9.42 -15.46
C SER A 41 -15.42 -8.43 -15.01
N ARG A 42 -16.57 -8.41 -15.69
CA ARG A 42 -17.72 -7.60 -15.30
C ARG A 42 -18.26 -7.97 -13.91
N ILE A 43 -18.41 -9.28 -13.64
CA ILE A 43 -18.88 -9.76 -12.33
C ILE A 43 -17.90 -9.37 -11.22
N CYS A 44 -16.59 -9.50 -11.47
CA CYS A 44 -15.55 -9.18 -10.48
C CYS A 44 -15.43 -7.69 -10.17
N ASP A 45 -15.67 -6.81 -11.14
CA ASP A 45 -15.75 -5.36 -10.91
C ASP A 45 -16.89 -5.01 -9.93
N GLU A 46 -18.05 -5.67 -10.10
CA GLU A 46 -19.23 -5.53 -9.23
C GLU A 46 -19.01 -6.10 -7.81
N ASP A 47 -18.41 -7.29 -7.71
CA ASP A 47 -18.13 -7.98 -6.43
C ASP A 47 -17.05 -7.27 -5.61
N GLY A 48 -16.03 -6.71 -6.28
CA GLY A 48 -14.98 -5.90 -5.66
C GLY A 48 -15.52 -4.65 -4.96
N ASN A 49 -16.53 -4.01 -5.54
CA ASN A 49 -17.22 -2.87 -4.94
C ASN A 49 -18.06 -3.28 -3.71
N THR A 50 -18.73 -4.43 -3.76
CA THR A 50 -19.60 -4.92 -2.69
C THR A 50 -18.81 -5.23 -1.40
N LYS A 51 -17.66 -5.91 -1.52
CA LYS A 51 -16.77 -6.18 -0.37
C LYS A 51 -16.14 -4.91 0.23
N SER A 52 -15.76 -3.95 -0.62
CA SER A 52 -15.24 -2.65 -0.18
C SER A 52 -16.30 -1.85 0.60
N ASN A 53 -17.54 -1.83 0.12
CA ASN A 53 -18.63 -1.11 0.79
C ASN A 53 -19.00 -1.72 2.15
N PHE A 54 -19.01 -3.05 2.29
CA PHE A 54 -19.22 -3.69 3.58
C PHE A 54 -18.14 -3.31 4.60
N TYR A 55 -16.85 -3.36 4.22
CA TYR A 55 -15.79 -2.95 5.14
C TYR A 55 -15.82 -1.44 5.42
N LYS A 56 -16.19 -0.58 4.47
CA LYS A 56 -16.38 0.87 4.74
C LYS A 56 -17.57 1.13 5.68
N ALA A 57 -18.65 0.37 5.56
CA ALA A 57 -19.82 0.48 6.41
C ALA A 57 -19.58 -0.09 7.82
N VAL A 58 -18.85 -1.22 7.92
CA VAL A 58 -18.50 -1.87 9.19
C VAL A 58 -17.32 -1.18 9.88
N LYS A 59 -16.34 -0.66 9.14
CA LYS A 59 -15.27 0.22 9.64
C LYS A 59 -15.79 1.65 9.81
N GLY A 60 -16.97 1.76 10.42
CA GLY A 60 -17.63 3.01 10.79
C GLY A 60 -16.61 4.02 11.30
N LYS A 61 -16.82 5.28 10.95
CA LYS A 61 -15.95 6.45 11.16
C LYS A 61 -15.38 6.51 12.59
N SER A 62 -14.35 5.74 12.87
CA SER A 62 -13.51 5.90 14.04
C SER A 62 -12.46 6.95 13.66
N GLN A 63 -12.89 8.20 13.62
CA GLN A 63 -12.01 9.32 13.97
C GLN A 63 -11.71 9.31 15.48
N ASP A 64 -12.43 8.48 16.24
CA ASP A 64 -12.13 8.12 17.61
C ASP A 64 -11.34 6.79 17.64
N ARG A 65 -10.16 6.77 17.04
CA ARG A 65 -9.09 5.92 17.58
C ARG A 65 -8.28 6.83 18.49
N GLY A 66 -8.87 7.17 19.64
CA GLY A 66 -8.11 7.72 20.76
C GLY A 66 -6.85 6.87 20.92
N LYS A 67 -5.69 7.52 21.01
CA LYS A 67 -4.41 6.83 21.15
C LYS A 67 -4.53 5.91 22.38
N PRO A 68 -4.21 4.61 22.28
CA PRO A 68 -4.44 3.68 23.38
C PRO A 68 -3.58 3.95 24.62
N TYR A 69 -2.67 4.92 24.57
CA TYR A 69 -1.95 5.42 25.74
C TYR A 69 -1.63 6.93 25.58
N ASP A 70 -2.63 7.81 25.75
CA ASP A 70 -2.34 9.22 26.08
C ASP A 70 -1.92 9.31 27.55
N ASN A 71 -0.72 8.79 27.84
CA ASN A 71 -0.05 9.06 29.09
C ASN A 71 0.73 10.36 28.97
N LYS A 72 0.18 11.38 29.65
CA LYS A 72 0.89 12.48 30.32
C LYS A 72 1.15 13.74 29.47
N GLY A 73 0.40 14.78 29.81
CA GLY A 73 0.98 16.13 29.93
C GLY A 73 0.29 17.22 29.12
N LYS A 74 -0.43 18.09 29.84
CA LYS A 74 -0.70 19.52 29.57
C LYS A 74 -0.13 20.10 28.27
N GLY A 75 -0.99 20.72 27.43
CA GLY A 75 -0.51 21.63 26.38
C GLY A 75 -1.58 22.13 25.42
N ASN A 76 -2.28 23.19 25.82
CA ASN A 76 -2.72 24.37 25.05
C ASN A 76 -3.05 24.23 23.55
N ALA A 77 -4.26 24.69 23.21
CA ALA A 77 -4.64 25.11 21.88
C ALA A 77 -3.64 26.11 21.27
N ILE A 78 -3.51 26.05 19.95
CA ILE A 78 -3.03 27.03 18.95
C ILE A 78 -2.05 26.36 17.98
N GLY A 79 -2.34 26.53 16.70
CA GLY A 79 -1.77 25.74 15.62
C GLY A 79 -0.29 25.96 15.33
N GLY A 80 0.23 24.98 14.57
CA GLY A 80 1.37 25.11 13.69
C GLY A 80 2.73 25.30 14.36
N LYS A 81 3.60 24.29 14.26
CA LYS A 81 5.00 24.43 13.83
C LYS A 81 5.67 23.07 13.77
N GLY A 82 6.81 23.07 13.07
CA GLY A 82 7.49 21.93 12.51
C GLY A 82 7.76 20.81 13.50
N LYS A 83 7.91 19.63 12.90
CA LYS A 83 8.45 18.43 13.51
C LYS A 83 9.84 18.80 14.01
N GLU A 84 9.96 19.07 15.31
CA GLU A 84 11.24 19.07 16.00
C GLU A 84 11.65 17.60 16.03
N MET A 85 12.44 17.18 15.03
CA MET A 85 13.14 15.90 15.13
C MET A 85 14.12 16.09 16.28
N ASP A 86 13.77 15.53 17.43
CA ASP A 86 14.70 15.30 18.53
C ASP A 86 15.83 14.41 17.97
N SER A 87 16.93 15.06 17.63
CA SER A 87 18.14 14.50 17.02
C SER A 87 18.89 13.62 18.03
N ASP A 88 18.26 12.54 18.48
CA ASP A 88 18.92 11.46 19.18
C ASP A 88 19.52 10.42 18.21
N ASP A 89 19.18 10.52 16.91
CA ASP A 89 19.64 9.65 15.82
C ASP A 89 20.91 10.19 15.10
N ASP A 90 21.31 11.44 15.36
CA ASP A 90 22.53 12.07 14.80
C ASP A 90 23.81 11.68 15.58
N ARG A 91 23.80 10.51 16.24
CA ARG A 91 24.96 9.97 16.96
C ARG A 91 25.72 9.02 16.05
N CYS A 92 27.03 9.19 15.97
CA CYS A 92 27.89 8.24 15.27
C CYS A 92 27.82 6.85 15.94
N PHE A 93 27.28 5.84 15.26
CA PHE A 93 27.20 4.46 15.77
C PHE A 93 28.56 3.84 16.13
N ARG A 94 29.66 4.35 15.57
CA ARG A 94 31.02 3.90 15.90
C ARG A 94 31.57 4.46 17.23
N CYS A 95 31.22 5.68 17.64
CA CYS A 95 31.84 6.32 18.81
C CYS A 95 30.86 7.01 19.78
N GLY A 96 29.56 6.99 19.47
CA GLY A 96 28.49 7.59 20.26
C GLY A 96 28.43 9.13 20.25
N MET A 97 29.38 9.80 19.60
CA MET A 97 29.40 11.27 19.54
C MET A 97 28.47 11.80 18.45
N VAL A 98 27.75 12.88 18.76
CA VAL A 98 26.92 13.63 17.82
C VAL A 98 27.77 14.52 16.91
N GLY A 99 27.26 14.85 15.73
CA GLY A 99 27.89 15.81 14.81
C GLY A 99 28.75 15.21 13.69
N HIS A 100 28.77 13.89 13.55
CA HIS A 100 29.29 13.21 12.35
C HIS A 100 28.62 11.85 12.17
N HIS A 101 28.55 11.35 10.94
CA HIS A 101 28.03 10.01 10.66
C HIS A 101 29.15 8.95 10.80
N SER A 102 28.77 7.67 10.97
CA SER A 102 29.71 6.55 11.17
C SER A 102 30.80 6.40 10.11
N LEU A 103 30.54 6.86 8.88
CA LEU A 103 31.49 6.83 7.76
C LEU A 103 32.62 7.85 7.90
N GLU A 104 32.35 8.96 8.61
CA GLU A 104 33.28 10.06 8.85
C GLU A 104 33.99 9.93 10.20
N CYS A 105 33.71 8.84 10.93
CA CYS A 105 34.26 8.62 12.25
C CYS A 105 35.75 8.28 12.17
N ARG A 106 36.57 9.21 12.64
CA ARG A 106 38.04 9.06 12.72
C ARG A 106 38.50 8.18 13.90
N LYS A 107 37.57 7.65 14.71
CA LYS A 107 37.87 6.74 15.82
C LYS A 107 38.16 5.34 15.27
N GLY A 108 39.39 4.84 15.44
CA GLY A 108 39.83 3.51 15.01
C GLY A 108 40.76 3.49 13.79
N LYS A 109 41.69 4.45 13.66
CA LYS A 109 42.92 4.27 12.87
C LYS A 109 44.08 3.99 13.83
N ASP A 110 44.11 2.76 14.36
CA ASP A 110 45.26 2.08 14.93
C ASP A 110 45.13 0.59 14.62
#